data_AF-A0A6V7NQ13-F1
#
_entry.id   AF-A0A6V7NQ13-F1
#
_cell.length_a   1.000
_cell.length_b   1.000
_cell.length_c   1.000
_cell.angle_alpha   90.00
_cell.angle_beta   90.00
_cell.angle_gamma   90.00
#
_symmetry.space_group_name_H-M   'P 1'
#
loop_
_entity.id
_entity.type
_entity.pdbx_description
1 polymer ?
#
loop_
_entity_poly.entity_id
_entity_poly.type
_entity_poly.pdbx_seq_one_letter_code
_entity_poly.pdbx_strand_id
1 'polypeptide(L)'
;MCHDLKKLYMEFLQDLEKKVDDDWGKISISLEEIRKSLLSRKGCTINMTSDEENLVAATKYLSKFVDSLPTAFPGNNSWETILSPGNEAIVIPTQVNYVGKAANIYESGYQLHGSIYVISNCVNMTWLWERLRTSGGAYGGGCSFDAYSGVFSFSSYRDPNLLKTLDIYDGTAGFLQELELDDDSLTKAIIGTIRDLEGYQLPDAKGYSSLLRYLRGITEEYREKRHGEVLSTTVKDFKEFGDALEAVKDKWVVVAVASPSDVASANEQRPGFFDVKKVREVS
;
A
#
# COMPACT_ATOMS: atom_id res chain seq x y z
N MET A 1 -24.04 6.67 14.38
CA MET A 1 -23.33 5.44 14.80
C MET A 1 -21.89 5.49 14.31
N CYS A 2 -21.08 6.39 14.88
CA CYS A 2 -19.69 6.55 14.45
C CYS A 2 -18.88 7.14 15.61
N HIS A 3 -18.90 6.48 16.76
CA HIS A 3 -18.07 6.81 17.91
C HIS A 3 -17.26 5.55 18.20
N ASP A 4 -15.93 5.68 18.14
CA ASP A 4 -14.88 4.65 18.24
C ASP A 4 -14.57 3.78 17.00
N LEU A 5 -14.14 4.44 15.92
CA LEU A 5 -13.42 3.82 14.79
C LEU A 5 -11.92 3.59 15.04
N LYS A 6 -11.44 3.82 16.27
CA LYS A 6 -10.07 3.49 16.67
C LYS A 6 -9.86 2.00 16.99
N LYS A 7 -10.88 1.18 16.77
CA LYS A 7 -10.78 -0.25 16.98
C LYS A 7 -9.94 -0.88 15.87
N LEU A 8 -8.82 -1.49 16.26
CA LEU A 8 -8.08 -2.40 15.39
C LEU A 8 -9.07 -3.46 14.85
N TYR A 9 -8.84 -3.97 13.64
CA TYR A 9 -9.71 -4.97 13.01
C TYR A 9 -10.04 -6.16 13.95
N MET A 10 -9.08 -6.58 14.77
CA MET A 10 -9.27 -7.64 15.77
C MET A 10 -10.26 -7.25 16.88
N GLU A 11 -10.25 -6.00 17.33
CA GLU A 11 -11.21 -5.50 18.33
C GLU A 11 -12.62 -5.41 17.76
N PHE A 12 -12.76 -5.12 16.47
CA PHE A 12 -14.03 -5.23 15.76
C PHE A 12 -14.53 -6.68 15.75
N LEU A 13 -13.68 -7.65 15.43
CA LEU A 13 -14.08 -9.07 15.41
C LEU A 13 -14.48 -9.59 16.80
N GLN A 14 -13.73 -9.25 17.85
CA GLN A 14 -14.07 -9.64 19.23
C GLN A 14 -15.40 -9.04 19.71
N ASP A 15 -15.68 -7.80 19.32
CA ASP A 15 -16.96 -7.14 19.59
C ASP A 15 -18.09 -7.77 18.77
N LEU A 16 -17.80 -8.17 17.52
CA LEU A 16 -18.76 -8.81 16.63
C LEU A 16 -19.17 -10.20 17.13
N GLU A 17 -18.22 -11.01 17.60
CA GLU A 17 -18.50 -12.34 18.19
C GLU A 17 -19.55 -12.24 19.30
N LYS A 18 -19.32 -11.36 20.28
CA LYS A 18 -20.27 -11.12 21.38
C LYS A 18 -21.63 -10.65 20.88
N LYS A 19 -21.64 -9.71 19.92
CA LYS A 19 -22.89 -9.18 19.36
C LYS A 19 -23.69 -10.22 18.58
N VAL A 20 -23.04 -11.21 17.98
CA VAL A 20 -23.73 -12.30 17.27
C VAL A 20 -24.50 -13.16 18.27
N ASP A 21 -23.89 -13.50 19.41
CA ASP A 21 -24.55 -14.29 20.47
C ASP A 21 -25.63 -13.49 21.21
N ASP A 22 -25.35 -12.22 21.51
CA ASP A 22 -26.25 -11.37 22.31
C ASP A 22 -27.41 -10.76 21.50
N ASP A 23 -27.20 -10.40 20.24
CA ASP A 23 -28.17 -9.66 19.42
C ASP A 23 -27.97 -9.87 17.91
N TRP A 24 -28.18 -11.11 17.46
CA TRP A 24 -28.20 -11.47 16.03
C TRP A 24 -29.13 -10.59 15.20
N GLY A 25 -30.27 -10.16 15.77
CA GLY A 25 -31.25 -9.33 15.08
C GLY A 25 -30.64 -8.02 14.54
N LYS A 26 -29.84 -7.33 15.36
CA LYS A 26 -29.13 -6.13 14.91
C LYS A 26 -28.10 -6.41 13.83
N ILE A 27 -27.31 -7.49 13.96
CA ILE A 27 -26.32 -7.88 12.96
C ILE A 27 -26.99 -8.18 11.61
N SER A 28 -28.09 -8.93 11.62
CA SER A 28 -28.86 -9.23 10.42
C SER A 28 -29.38 -7.97 9.74
N ILE A 29 -29.87 -6.98 10.50
CA ILE A 29 -30.32 -5.69 9.96
C ILE A 29 -29.15 -4.94 9.32
N SER A 30 -27.99 -4.87 9.99
CA SER A 30 -26.81 -4.20 9.42
C SER A 30 -26.31 -4.85 8.12
N LEU A 31 -26.30 -6.18 8.03
CA LEU A 31 -25.96 -6.89 6.79
C LEU A 31 -26.96 -6.59 5.67
N GLU A 32 -28.24 -6.49 6.00
CA GLU A 32 -29.30 -6.13 5.05
C GLU A 32 -29.16 -4.68 4.56
N GLU A 33 -28.76 -3.76 5.44
CA GLU A 33 -28.44 -2.37 5.08
C GLU A 33 -27.22 -2.28 4.17
N ILE A 34 -26.15 -3.04 4.43
CA ILE A 34 -24.98 -3.14 3.55
C ILE A 34 -25.39 -3.67 2.18
N ARG A 35 -26.20 -4.74 2.13
CA ARG A 35 -26.72 -5.31 0.88
C ARG A 35 -27.48 -4.27 0.06
N LYS A 36 -28.42 -3.56 0.68
CA LYS A 36 -29.19 -2.47 0.04
C LYS A 36 -28.31 -1.31 -0.40
N SER A 37 -27.16 -1.13 0.26
CA SER A 37 -26.24 -0.05 -0.05
C SER A 37 -25.28 -0.33 -1.19
N LEU A 38 -24.92 -1.60 -1.39
CA LEU A 38 -23.98 -2.03 -2.42
C LEU A 38 -24.67 -2.41 -3.75
N LEU A 39 -25.82 -3.09 -3.67
CA LEU A 39 -26.48 -3.64 -4.86
C LEU A 39 -27.34 -2.59 -5.57
N SER A 40 -26.79 -2.00 -6.62
CA SER A 40 -27.47 -1.02 -7.47
C SER A 40 -27.06 -1.17 -8.93
N ARG A 41 -28.01 -1.02 -9.84
CA ARG A 41 -27.78 -0.88 -11.28
C ARG A 41 -27.03 0.41 -11.59
N LYS A 42 -27.39 1.49 -10.90
CA LYS A 42 -26.72 2.80 -11.04
C LYS A 42 -25.31 2.69 -10.46
N GLY A 43 -24.30 3.01 -11.27
CA GLY A 43 -22.88 2.88 -10.90
C GLY A 43 -22.31 1.46 -11.00
N CYS A 44 -23.09 0.48 -11.46
CA CYS A 44 -22.59 -0.87 -11.69
C CYS A 44 -21.61 -0.88 -12.87
N THR A 45 -20.43 -1.48 -12.67
CA THR A 45 -19.46 -1.76 -13.74
C THR A 45 -19.30 -3.27 -13.86
N ILE A 46 -19.39 -3.79 -15.09
CA ILE A 46 -19.26 -5.21 -15.38
C ILE A 46 -18.08 -5.37 -16.34
N ASN A 47 -17.13 -6.21 -15.94
CA ASN A 47 -15.99 -6.60 -16.77
C ASN A 47 -16.18 -8.02 -17.26
N MET A 48 -16.01 -8.24 -18.56
CA MET A 48 -16.11 -9.55 -19.19
C MET A 48 -14.83 -9.85 -19.96
N THR A 49 -14.37 -11.09 -19.89
CA THR A 49 -13.16 -11.53 -20.59
C THR A 49 -13.38 -12.94 -21.11
N SER A 50 -13.52 -13.04 -22.43
CA SER A 50 -13.69 -14.29 -23.18
C SER A 50 -13.40 -14.00 -24.66
N ASP A 51 -13.40 -15.04 -25.49
CA ASP A 51 -13.56 -14.92 -26.94
C ASP A 51 -14.89 -14.25 -27.33
N GLU A 52 -14.94 -13.76 -28.57
CA GLU A 52 -16.06 -12.96 -29.11
C GLU A 52 -17.40 -13.70 -29.09
N GLU A 53 -17.42 -14.99 -29.47
CA GLU A 53 -18.65 -15.78 -29.52
C GLU A 53 -19.28 -15.91 -28.13
N ASN A 54 -18.47 -16.20 -27.12
CA ASN A 54 -18.92 -16.29 -25.73
C ASN A 54 -19.35 -14.94 -25.14
N LEU A 55 -18.71 -13.82 -25.52
CA LEU A 55 -19.13 -12.48 -25.09
C LEU A 55 -20.54 -12.13 -25.62
N VAL A 56 -20.80 -12.42 -26.90
CA VAL A 56 -22.12 -12.21 -27.52
C VAL A 56 -23.18 -13.09 -26.84
N ALA A 57 -22.87 -14.37 -26.58
CA ALA A 57 -23.77 -15.28 -25.88
C ALA A 57 -24.07 -14.82 -24.45
N ALA A 58 -23.05 -14.40 -23.70
CA ALA A 58 -23.17 -13.99 -22.31
C ALA A 58 -23.94 -12.66 -22.13
N THR A 59 -23.88 -11.76 -23.11
CA THR A 59 -24.61 -10.47 -23.09
C THR A 59 -26.12 -10.66 -22.90
N LYS A 60 -26.70 -11.75 -23.43
CA LYS A 60 -28.12 -12.09 -23.28
C LYS A 60 -28.52 -12.42 -21.84
N TYR A 61 -27.63 -13.08 -21.10
CA TYR A 61 -27.86 -13.41 -19.68
C TYR A 61 -27.55 -12.22 -18.79
N LEU A 62 -26.55 -11.43 -19.18
CA LEU A 62 -26.12 -10.27 -18.43
C LEU A 62 -27.19 -9.18 -18.40
N SER A 63 -27.87 -8.91 -19.51
CA SER A 63 -28.96 -7.93 -19.55
C SER A 63 -30.05 -8.26 -18.53
N LYS A 64 -30.47 -9.53 -18.46
CA LYS A 64 -31.44 -10.02 -17.47
C LYS A 64 -30.95 -9.84 -16.03
N PHE A 65 -29.67 -10.08 -15.76
CA PHE A 65 -29.07 -9.88 -14.45
C PHE A 65 -29.01 -8.39 -14.06
N VAL A 66 -28.53 -7.52 -14.95
CA VAL A 66 -28.51 -6.07 -14.73
C VAL A 66 -29.92 -5.54 -14.52
N ASP A 67 -30.89 -6.11 -15.25
CA ASP A 67 -32.29 -5.74 -15.13
C ASP A 67 -32.91 -6.12 -13.78
N SER A 68 -32.41 -7.15 -13.11
CA SER A 68 -32.87 -7.55 -11.79
C SER A 68 -32.26 -6.74 -10.64
N LEU A 69 -31.22 -5.94 -10.91
CA LEU A 69 -30.60 -5.10 -9.89
C LEU A 69 -31.51 -3.92 -9.49
N PRO A 70 -31.56 -3.55 -8.20
CA PRO A 70 -32.25 -2.35 -7.74
C PRO A 70 -31.73 -1.08 -8.41
N THR A 71 -32.58 -0.06 -8.56
CA THR A 71 -32.18 1.24 -9.13
C THR A 71 -31.82 2.29 -8.08
N ALA A 72 -32.15 2.02 -6.81
CA ALA A 72 -31.83 2.90 -5.70
C ALA A 72 -30.32 2.87 -5.43
N PHE A 73 -29.69 4.04 -5.45
CA PHE A 73 -28.31 4.24 -5.02
C PHE A 73 -28.36 5.07 -3.74
N PRO A 74 -28.06 4.51 -2.56
CA PRO A 74 -27.86 5.33 -1.39
C PRO A 74 -26.69 6.27 -1.65
N GLY A 75 -26.84 7.54 -1.25
CA GLY A 75 -25.90 8.61 -1.58
C GLY A 75 -24.45 8.26 -1.25
N ASN A 76 -23.54 8.94 -1.96
CA ASN A 76 -22.11 8.78 -1.77
C ASN A 76 -21.74 9.42 -0.41
N ASN A 77 -21.74 8.63 0.65
CA ASN A 77 -21.27 9.09 1.96
C ASN A 77 -19.74 9.04 1.95
N SER A 78 -19.09 10.20 1.87
CA SER A 78 -17.65 10.31 2.11
C SER A 78 -17.40 10.14 3.60
N TRP A 79 -16.83 9.00 3.98
CA TRP A 79 -16.38 8.78 5.35
C TRP A 79 -14.98 9.38 5.50
N GLU A 80 -14.88 10.59 6.03
CA GLU A 80 -13.59 11.15 6.44
C GLU A 80 -13.18 10.50 7.76
N THR A 81 -12.46 9.39 7.68
CA THR A 81 -11.87 8.77 8.87
C THR A 81 -10.36 8.71 8.68
N ILE A 82 -9.66 9.67 9.27
CA ILE A 82 -8.20 9.70 9.30
C ILE A 82 -7.79 9.31 10.72
N LEU A 83 -7.02 8.23 10.85
CA LEU A 83 -6.36 7.92 12.12
C LEU A 83 -5.40 9.06 12.46
N SER A 84 -5.32 9.44 13.73
CA SER A 84 -4.39 10.50 14.15
C SER A 84 -2.96 10.09 13.77
N PRO A 85 -2.18 10.96 13.10
CA PRO A 85 -0.81 10.64 12.75
C PRO A 85 0.00 10.46 14.04
N GLY A 86 0.76 9.38 14.12
CA GLY A 86 1.54 9.06 15.30
C GLY A 86 2.30 7.76 15.11
N ASN A 87 3.48 7.69 15.73
CA ASN A 87 4.28 6.49 15.73
C ASN A 87 3.66 5.46 16.69
N GLU A 88 3.35 4.27 16.19
CA GLU A 88 2.70 3.22 16.97
C GLU A 88 3.52 1.93 17.00
N ALA A 89 3.51 1.25 18.15
CA ALA A 89 4.06 -0.09 18.28
C ALA A 89 2.97 -1.07 18.75
N ILE A 90 2.63 -2.04 17.91
CA ILE A 90 1.73 -3.13 18.20
C ILE A 90 2.55 -4.27 18.81
N VAL A 91 2.36 -4.50 20.11
CA VAL A 91 3.15 -5.47 20.87
C VAL A 91 2.52 -6.86 20.79
N ILE A 92 3.31 -7.84 20.32
CA ILE A 92 2.95 -9.26 20.27
C ILE A 92 4.11 -10.13 20.77
N PRO A 93 3.85 -11.35 21.28
CA PRO A 93 4.93 -12.29 21.63
C PRO A 93 5.57 -12.85 20.35
N THR A 94 6.71 -12.28 19.95
CA THR A 94 7.46 -12.65 18.73
C THR A 94 8.97 -12.54 18.96
N GLN A 95 9.75 -13.27 18.16
CA GLN A 95 11.21 -13.16 18.10
C GLN A 95 11.69 -12.26 16.95
N VAL A 96 10.77 -11.82 16.10
CA VAL A 96 11.04 -10.98 14.92
C VAL A 96 10.00 -9.89 14.79
N ASN A 97 10.41 -8.77 14.22
CA ASN A 97 9.64 -7.56 14.07
C ASN A 97 9.19 -7.37 12.61
N TYR A 98 8.23 -6.46 12.44
CA TYR A 98 7.76 -5.95 11.17
C TYR A 98 7.71 -4.44 11.29
N VAL A 99 8.61 -3.76 10.59
CA VAL A 99 8.81 -2.33 10.77
C VAL A 99 8.33 -1.62 9.52
N GLY A 100 7.34 -0.72 9.65
CA GLY A 100 6.82 0.10 8.57
C GLY A 100 7.11 1.58 8.82
N LYS A 101 7.47 2.32 7.77
CA LYS A 101 7.67 3.77 7.82
C LYS A 101 7.15 4.40 6.53
N ALA A 102 6.27 5.39 6.62
CA ALA A 102 5.65 5.98 5.44
C ALA A 102 5.43 7.49 5.56
N ALA A 103 5.44 8.19 4.42
CA ALA A 103 5.15 9.61 4.31
C ALA A 103 4.52 9.93 2.95
N ASN A 104 3.72 10.99 2.89
CA ASN A 104 3.24 11.53 1.62
C ASN A 104 4.32 12.43 0.99
N ILE A 105 5.02 11.92 -0.03
CA ILE A 105 6.10 12.67 -0.70
C ILE A 105 5.58 13.81 -1.57
N TYR A 106 4.32 13.82 -2.00
CA TYR A 106 3.78 14.96 -2.75
C TYR A 106 3.75 16.23 -1.90
N GLU A 107 3.78 16.10 -0.57
CA GLU A 107 3.90 17.24 0.32
C GLU A 107 5.29 17.90 0.32
N SER A 108 6.29 17.32 -0.35
CA SER A 108 7.55 18.01 -0.70
C SER A 108 7.41 18.94 -1.91
N GLY A 109 6.31 18.84 -2.66
CA GLY A 109 6.18 19.43 -4.00
C GLY A 109 6.58 18.50 -5.14
N TYR A 110 7.09 17.29 -4.84
CA TYR A 110 7.41 16.27 -5.84
C TYR A 110 6.21 16.01 -6.76
N GLN A 111 6.45 16.08 -8.07
CA GLN A 111 5.46 15.75 -9.08
C GLN A 111 5.74 14.34 -9.59
N LEU A 112 4.68 13.54 -9.74
CA LEU A 112 4.80 12.19 -10.24
C LEU A 112 5.58 12.16 -11.56
N HIS A 113 6.66 11.39 -11.59
CA HIS A 113 7.46 11.07 -12.76
C HIS A 113 7.77 9.57 -12.77
N GLY A 114 7.80 8.94 -13.94
CA GLY A 114 8.03 7.50 -14.12
C GLY A 114 9.37 6.99 -13.54
N SER A 115 10.35 7.88 -13.38
CA SER A 115 11.64 7.55 -12.77
C SER A 115 11.51 6.97 -11.36
N ILE A 116 10.48 7.30 -10.59
CA ILE A 116 10.27 6.74 -9.25
C ILE A 116 10.16 5.21 -9.23
N TYR A 117 9.63 4.60 -10.30
CA TYR A 117 9.54 3.14 -10.40
C TYR A 117 10.93 2.51 -10.56
N VAL A 118 11.80 3.15 -11.35
CA VAL A 118 13.20 2.73 -11.55
C VAL A 118 13.99 2.93 -10.26
N ILE A 119 13.82 4.08 -9.61
CA ILE A 119 14.51 4.44 -8.37
C ILE A 119 14.10 3.47 -7.25
N SER A 120 12.80 3.21 -7.09
CA SER A 120 12.28 2.28 -6.07
C SER A 120 12.80 0.86 -6.29
N ASN A 121 12.83 0.39 -7.55
CA ASN A 121 13.40 -0.91 -7.89
C ASN A 121 14.91 -0.98 -7.57
N CYS A 122 15.66 0.07 -7.91
CA CYS A 122 17.08 0.17 -7.60
C CYS A 122 17.33 0.14 -6.07
N VAL A 123 16.62 0.95 -5.30
CA VAL A 123 16.69 0.99 -3.82
C VAL A 123 16.37 -0.39 -3.22
N ASN A 124 15.35 -1.07 -3.74
CA ASN A 124 14.98 -2.41 -3.29
C ASN A 124 16.07 -3.45 -3.56
N MET A 125 16.61 -3.46 -4.78
CA MET A 125 17.58 -4.47 -5.22
C MET A 125 19.00 -4.24 -4.73
N THR A 126 19.30 -3.03 -4.23
CA THR A 126 20.64 -2.65 -3.76
C THR A 126 20.59 -2.31 -2.26
N TRP A 127 20.34 -1.04 -1.91
CA TRP A 127 20.37 -0.50 -0.56
C TRP A 127 19.60 -1.34 0.46
N LEU A 128 18.32 -1.57 0.22
CA LEU A 128 17.46 -2.26 1.20
C LEU A 128 17.75 -3.76 1.25
N TRP A 129 18.02 -4.40 0.11
CA TRP A 129 18.40 -5.82 0.09
C TRP A 129 19.69 -6.07 0.89
N GLU A 130 20.73 -5.28 0.65
CA GLU A 130 22.00 -5.42 1.35
C GLU A 130 21.85 -5.11 2.84
N ARG A 131 21.27 -3.95 3.18
CA ARG A 131 21.23 -3.46 4.56
C ARG A 131 20.21 -4.19 5.43
N LEU A 132 19.01 -4.46 4.94
CA LEU A 132 17.97 -5.15 5.74
C LEU A 132 18.22 -6.66 5.81
N ARG A 133 18.50 -7.29 4.67
CA ARG A 133 18.55 -8.76 4.58
C ARG A 133 19.96 -9.30 4.74
N THR A 134 20.91 -8.90 3.88
CA THR A 134 22.26 -9.49 3.88
C THR A 134 23.03 -9.17 5.17
N SER A 135 23.07 -7.91 5.57
CA SER A 135 23.77 -7.47 6.78
C SER A 135 22.87 -7.41 8.02
N GLY A 136 21.59 -7.06 7.84
CA GLY A 136 20.64 -6.86 8.94
C GLY A 136 19.97 -8.14 9.44
N GLY A 137 19.95 -9.21 8.65
CA GLY A 137 19.38 -10.51 9.02
C GLY A 137 17.85 -10.61 8.93
N ALA A 138 17.16 -9.60 8.42
CA ALA A 138 15.72 -9.69 8.14
C ALA A 138 15.46 -10.70 7.02
N TYR A 139 14.31 -11.38 7.05
CA TYR A 139 13.94 -12.25 5.94
C TYR A 139 13.69 -11.46 4.66
N GLY A 140 13.11 -10.27 4.75
CA GLY A 140 12.92 -9.39 3.61
C GLY A 140 12.58 -7.98 4.02
N GLY A 141 12.49 -7.11 3.03
CA GLY A 141 12.10 -5.73 3.20
C GLY A 141 12.31 -4.97 1.91
N GLY A 142 11.75 -3.78 1.86
CA GLY A 142 11.77 -2.95 0.67
C GLY A 142 10.97 -1.68 0.86
N CYS A 143 10.79 -0.98 -0.25
CA CYS A 143 9.98 0.21 -0.38
C CYS A 143 8.97 0.05 -1.51
N SER A 144 7.90 0.83 -1.42
CA SER A 144 6.86 0.94 -2.43
C SER A 144 6.36 2.38 -2.47
N PHE A 145 5.76 2.73 -3.61
CA PHE A 145 5.19 4.05 -3.84
C PHE A 145 3.79 3.90 -4.45
N ASP A 146 2.82 4.57 -3.83
CA ASP A 146 1.47 4.70 -4.35
C ASP A 146 1.30 6.06 -5.04
N ALA A 147 1.24 6.03 -6.37
CA ALA A 147 1.09 7.22 -7.21
C ALA A 147 -0.25 7.95 -7.06
N TYR A 148 -1.26 7.36 -6.44
CA TYR A 148 -2.56 8.03 -6.26
C TYR A 148 -2.59 8.84 -4.97
N SER A 149 -2.07 8.27 -3.88
CA SER A 149 -2.01 8.93 -2.58
C SER A 149 -0.76 9.78 -2.41
N GLY A 150 0.29 9.51 -3.18
CA GLY A 150 1.60 10.09 -2.97
C GLY A 150 2.34 9.49 -1.78
N VAL A 151 1.94 8.31 -1.29
CA VAL A 151 2.59 7.69 -0.14
C VAL A 151 3.79 6.85 -0.60
N PHE A 152 4.98 7.17 -0.08
CA PHE A 152 6.13 6.30 -0.09
C PHE A 152 6.15 5.53 1.22
N SER A 153 6.40 4.22 1.15
CA SER A 153 6.50 3.40 2.35
C SER A 153 7.67 2.44 2.28
N PHE A 154 8.32 2.26 3.42
CA PHE A 154 9.26 1.19 3.70
C PHE A 154 8.58 0.12 4.54
N SER A 155 9.00 -1.13 4.36
CA SER A 155 8.61 -2.24 5.21
C SER A 155 9.73 -3.26 5.38
N SER A 156 9.82 -3.89 6.54
CA SER A 156 10.62 -5.09 6.77
C SER A 156 9.75 -6.26 7.23
N TYR A 157 10.22 -7.47 6.95
CA TYR A 157 9.49 -8.70 7.19
C TYR A 157 10.38 -9.71 7.91
N ARG A 158 9.91 -10.16 9.09
CA ARG A 158 10.64 -11.04 10.01
C ARG A 158 12.06 -10.51 10.29
N ASP A 159 12.09 -9.28 10.79
CA ASP A 159 13.30 -8.50 11.04
C ASP A 159 13.76 -8.66 12.49
N PRO A 160 15.00 -9.10 12.78
CA PRO A 160 15.47 -9.18 14.16
C PRO A 160 15.73 -7.80 14.80
N ASN A 161 15.61 -6.71 14.05
CA ASN A 161 15.88 -5.35 14.51
C ASN A 161 14.60 -4.49 14.56
N LEU A 162 14.71 -3.32 15.21
CA LEU A 162 13.67 -2.30 15.23
C LEU A 162 14.24 -0.92 14.88
N LEU A 163 14.93 -0.25 15.80
CA LEU A 163 15.47 1.10 15.56
C LEU A 163 16.54 1.12 14.45
N LYS A 164 17.42 0.11 14.38
CA LYS A 164 18.42 0.01 13.31
C LYS A 164 17.80 -0.05 11.92
N THR A 165 16.64 -0.66 11.79
CA THR A 165 15.89 -0.72 10.53
C THR A 165 15.36 0.66 10.14
N LEU A 166 14.90 1.45 11.11
CA LEU A 166 14.52 2.84 10.87
C LEU A 166 15.72 3.69 10.42
N ASP A 167 16.90 3.46 11.00
CA ASP A 167 18.11 4.16 10.59
C ASP A 167 18.51 3.83 9.14
N ILE A 168 18.28 2.60 8.69
CA ILE A 168 18.47 2.20 7.29
C ILE A 168 17.48 2.93 6.38
N TYR A 169 16.22 3.06 6.79
CA TYR A 169 15.21 3.81 6.03
C TYR A 169 15.60 5.29 5.92
N ASP A 170 16.03 5.90 7.01
CA ASP A 170 16.49 7.29 7.07
C ASP A 170 17.73 7.53 6.19
N GLY A 171 18.62 6.54 6.08
CA GLY A 171 19.78 6.60 5.20
C GLY A 171 19.47 6.55 3.70
N THR A 172 18.23 6.27 3.29
CA THR A 172 17.87 6.10 1.87
C THR A 172 18.02 7.40 1.08
N ALA A 173 17.69 8.57 1.68
CA ALA A 173 17.84 9.87 1.02
C ALA A 173 19.31 10.16 0.70
N GLY A 174 20.19 9.97 1.69
CA GLY A 174 21.65 10.13 1.50
C GLY A 174 22.21 9.14 0.48
N PHE A 175 21.78 7.87 0.53
CA PHE A 175 22.16 6.87 -0.47
C PHE A 175 21.84 7.34 -1.90
N LEU A 176 20.64 7.88 -2.13
CA LEU A 176 20.23 8.36 -3.46
C LEU A 176 21.01 9.60 -3.92
N GLN A 177 21.35 10.50 -3.00
CA GLN A 177 22.11 11.72 -3.30
C GLN A 177 23.57 11.43 -3.66
N GLU A 178 24.18 10.46 -2.98
CA GLU A 178 25.57 10.02 -3.18
C GLU A 178 25.71 8.94 -4.26
N LEU A 179 24.59 8.40 -4.77
CA LEU A 179 24.59 7.31 -5.74
C LEU A 179 25.32 7.70 -7.03
N GLU A 180 26.32 6.91 -7.38
CA GLU A 180 26.95 6.90 -8.69
C GLU A 180 26.50 5.64 -9.43
N LEU A 181 25.85 5.84 -10.58
CA LEU A 181 25.44 4.77 -11.48
C LEU A 181 26.07 5.00 -12.85
N ASP A 182 26.73 3.97 -13.37
CA ASP A 182 27.11 3.95 -14.79
C ASP A 182 25.90 3.67 -15.69
N ASP A 183 26.06 3.95 -16.97
CA ASP A 183 24.99 3.82 -17.96
C ASP A 183 24.46 2.38 -18.08
N ASP A 184 25.31 1.38 -17.89
CA ASP A 184 24.93 -0.04 -17.95
C ASP A 184 24.05 -0.44 -16.76
N SER A 185 24.42 0.01 -15.55
CA SER A 185 23.66 -0.23 -14.32
C SER A 185 22.31 0.49 -14.36
N LEU A 186 22.28 1.73 -14.84
CA LEU A 186 21.03 2.46 -15.05
C LEU A 186 20.13 1.76 -16.08
N THR A 187 20.71 1.33 -17.21
CA THR A 187 19.97 0.59 -18.24
C THR A 187 19.38 -0.71 -17.69
N LYS A 188 20.13 -1.47 -16.88
CA LYS A 188 19.64 -2.68 -16.22
C LYS A 188 18.48 -2.39 -15.25
N ALA A 189 18.55 -1.30 -14.49
CA ALA A 189 17.48 -0.89 -13.59
C ALA A 189 16.20 -0.53 -14.38
N ILE A 190 16.32 0.18 -15.50
CA ILE A 190 15.22 0.50 -16.40
C ILE A 190 14.60 -0.78 -16.97
N ILE A 191 15.41 -1.70 -17.51
CA ILE A 191 14.93 -2.98 -18.06
C ILE A 191 14.19 -3.81 -17.00
N GLY A 192 14.75 -3.89 -15.78
CA GLY A 192 14.11 -4.59 -14.67
C GLY A 192 12.73 -3.99 -14.34
N THR A 193 12.63 -2.67 -14.36
CA THR A 193 11.38 -1.95 -14.11
C THR A 193 10.35 -2.19 -15.20
N ILE A 194 10.74 -2.15 -16.48
CA ILE A 194 9.84 -2.46 -17.60
C ILE A 194 9.33 -3.89 -17.52
N ARG A 195 10.21 -4.86 -17.20
CA ARG A 195 9.79 -6.25 -17.01
C ARG A 195 8.74 -6.39 -15.91
N ASP A 196 8.87 -5.65 -14.82
CA ASP A 196 7.95 -5.73 -13.70
C ASP A 196 6.61 -5.03 -14.01
N LEU A 197 6.63 -3.93 -14.78
CA LEU A 197 5.43 -3.21 -15.23
C LEU A 197 4.67 -3.95 -16.35
N GLU A 198 5.38 -4.67 -17.21
CA GLU A 198 4.86 -5.31 -18.42
C GLU A 198 4.96 -6.83 -18.40
N GLY A 199 5.00 -7.41 -17.20
CA GLY A 199 5.04 -8.86 -17.02
C GLY A 199 3.90 -9.57 -17.76
N TYR A 200 4.18 -10.79 -18.23
CA TYR A 200 3.18 -11.58 -18.94
C TYR A 200 1.93 -11.81 -18.09
N GLN A 201 0.76 -11.65 -18.69
CA GLN A 201 -0.53 -11.87 -18.07
C GLN A 201 -1.37 -12.85 -18.91
N LEU A 202 -2.04 -13.78 -18.23
CA LEU A 202 -3.10 -14.58 -18.82
C LEU A 202 -4.33 -13.71 -19.16
N PRO A 203 -5.23 -14.17 -20.05
CA PRO A 203 -6.33 -13.34 -20.55
C PRO A 203 -7.18 -12.69 -19.44
N ASP A 204 -7.55 -13.46 -18.41
CA ASP A 204 -8.32 -12.99 -17.25
C ASP A 204 -7.59 -11.88 -16.49
N ALA A 205 -6.28 -12.04 -16.26
CA ALA A 205 -5.45 -11.04 -15.60
C ALA A 205 -5.31 -9.75 -16.44
N LYS A 206 -5.25 -9.87 -17.78
CA LYS A 206 -5.30 -8.70 -18.69
C LYS A 206 -6.63 -7.97 -18.56
N GLY A 207 -7.74 -8.71 -18.58
CA GLY A 207 -9.09 -8.17 -18.39
C GLY A 207 -9.25 -7.46 -17.05
N TYR A 208 -8.77 -8.05 -15.97
CA TYR A 208 -8.80 -7.44 -14.64
C TYR A 208 -7.92 -6.19 -14.54
N SER A 209 -6.72 -6.22 -15.11
CA SER A 209 -5.84 -5.04 -15.16
C SER A 209 -6.44 -3.90 -15.97
N SER A 210 -7.14 -4.21 -17.06
CA SER A 210 -7.92 -3.25 -17.85
C SER A 210 -9.04 -2.62 -17.02
N LEU A 211 -9.80 -3.43 -16.27
CA LEU A 211 -10.84 -2.92 -15.36
C LEU A 211 -10.25 -1.99 -14.30
N LEU A 212 -9.14 -2.36 -13.66
CA LEU A 212 -8.50 -1.51 -12.64
C LEU A 212 -8.03 -0.17 -13.23
N ARG A 213 -7.50 -0.17 -14.46
CA ARG A 213 -7.13 1.07 -15.18
C ARG A 213 -8.35 1.93 -15.45
N TYR A 214 -9.43 1.34 -15.95
CA TYR A 214 -10.70 2.02 -16.19
C TYR A 214 -11.26 2.66 -14.92
N LEU A 215 -11.35 1.90 -13.82
CA LEU A 215 -11.86 2.38 -12.53
C LEU A 215 -11.01 3.51 -11.92
N ARG A 216 -9.71 3.55 -12.26
CA ARG A 216 -8.76 4.58 -11.80
C ARG A 216 -8.62 5.75 -12.77
N GLY A 217 -9.32 5.73 -13.91
CA GLY A 217 -9.22 6.77 -14.94
C GLY A 217 -7.85 6.82 -15.64
N ILE A 218 -7.12 5.70 -15.67
CA ILE A 218 -5.81 5.60 -16.33
C ILE A 218 -6.02 5.47 -17.83
N THR A 219 -5.66 6.50 -18.60
CA THR A 219 -5.76 6.50 -20.06
C THR A 219 -4.51 5.90 -20.72
N GLU A 220 -4.58 5.63 -22.02
CA GLU A 220 -3.41 5.16 -22.76
C GLU A 220 -2.33 6.23 -22.84
N GLU A 221 -2.70 7.50 -23.04
CA GLU A 221 -1.76 8.62 -23.06
C GLU A 221 -1.04 8.77 -21.73
N TYR A 222 -1.73 8.54 -20.61
CA TYR A 222 -1.10 8.49 -19.30
C TYR A 222 -0.06 7.38 -19.22
N ARG A 223 -0.38 6.17 -19.72
CA ARG A 223 0.53 5.02 -19.69
C ARG A 223 1.74 5.23 -20.59
N GLU A 224 1.53 5.71 -21.81
CA GLU A 224 2.61 6.04 -22.75
C GLU A 224 3.54 7.10 -22.17
N LYS A 225 2.99 8.15 -21.55
CA LYS A 225 3.78 9.15 -20.84
C LYS A 225 4.62 8.51 -19.74
N ARG A 226 4.02 7.72 -18.84
CA ARG A 226 4.78 7.07 -17.75
C ARG A 226 5.85 6.12 -18.28
N HIS A 227 5.56 5.39 -19.34
CA HIS A 227 6.53 4.50 -19.98
C HIS A 227 7.71 5.30 -20.57
N GLY A 228 7.44 6.40 -21.26
CA GLY A 228 8.48 7.30 -21.76
C GLY A 228 9.36 7.86 -20.64
N GLU A 229 8.75 8.29 -19.53
CA GLU A 229 9.46 8.80 -18.35
C GLU A 229 10.34 7.73 -17.68
N VAL A 230 9.88 6.47 -17.63
CA VAL A 230 10.70 5.33 -17.15
C VAL A 230 11.93 5.16 -18.03
N LEU A 231 11.75 5.14 -19.36
CA LEU A 231 12.85 4.96 -20.31
C LEU A 231 13.84 6.13 -20.32
N SER A 232 13.40 7.33 -19.99
CA SER A 232 14.24 8.53 -19.94
C SER A 232 14.82 8.82 -18.56
N THR A 233 14.78 7.86 -17.62
CA THR A 233 15.32 8.04 -16.27
C THR A 233 16.82 8.33 -16.33
N THR A 234 17.26 9.31 -15.53
CA THR A 234 18.67 9.72 -15.40
C THR A 234 19.13 9.69 -13.94
N VAL A 235 20.44 9.76 -13.70
CA VAL A 235 20.99 9.87 -12.33
C VAL A 235 20.51 11.13 -11.60
N LYS A 236 20.17 12.20 -12.34
CA LYS A 236 19.60 13.42 -11.76
C LYS A 236 18.27 13.13 -11.05
N ASP A 237 17.43 12.28 -11.63
CA ASP A 237 16.15 11.88 -11.05
C ASP A 237 16.31 11.19 -9.68
N PHE A 238 17.37 10.38 -9.51
CA PHE A 238 17.66 9.73 -8.23
C PHE A 238 17.98 10.77 -7.16
N LYS A 239 18.80 11.76 -7.48
CA LYS A 239 19.19 12.84 -6.56
C LYS A 239 18.00 13.72 -6.19
N GLU A 240 17.20 14.13 -7.18
CA GLU A 240 15.98 14.90 -6.96
C GLU A 240 14.96 14.14 -6.11
N PHE A 241 14.88 12.81 -6.27
CA PHE A 241 14.03 11.99 -5.42
C PHE A 241 14.59 11.88 -3.99
N GLY A 242 15.91 11.77 -3.82
CA GLY A 242 16.56 11.85 -2.51
C GLY A 242 16.23 13.17 -1.79
N ASP A 243 16.28 14.30 -2.49
CA ASP A 243 15.89 15.62 -1.97
C ASP A 243 14.41 15.65 -1.55
N ALA A 244 13.53 15.02 -2.33
CA ALA A 244 12.10 14.92 -2.01
C ALA A 244 11.84 14.10 -0.73
N LEU A 245 12.59 13.01 -0.50
CA LEU A 245 12.51 12.23 0.73
C LEU A 245 12.99 13.03 1.96
N GLU A 246 14.10 13.76 1.82
CA GLU A 246 14.65 14.60 2.89
C GLU A 246 13.70 15.76 3.24
N ALA A 247 13.03 16.34 2.24
CA ALA A 247 12.06 17.43 2.43
C ALA A 247 10.83 17.02 3.27
N VAL A 248 10.54 15.72 3.42
CA VAL A 248 9.46 15.20 4.26
C VAL A 248 9.94 14.46 5.51
N LYS A 249 11.20 14.64 5.94
CA LYS A 249 11.78 13.93 7.09
C LYS A 249 11.00 14.05 8.41
N ASP A 250 10.32 15.17 8.63
CA ASP A 250 9.54 15.40 9.85
C ASP A 250 8.10 14.88 9.74
N LYS A 251 7.72 14.31 8.59
CA LYS A 251 6.37 13.85 8.27
C LYS A 251 6.24 12.33 8.22
N TRP A 252 7.34 11.60 8.40
CA TRP A 252 7.30 10.15 8.43
C TRP A 252 6.58 9.64 9.67
N VAL A 253 5.67 8.69 9.45
CA VAL A 253 5.00 7.96 10.50
C VAL A 253 5.52 6.53 10.52
N VAL A 254 5.78 6.01 11.71
CA VAL A 254 6.31 4.65 11.92
C VAL A 254 5.26 3.79 12.60
N VAL A 255 4.99 2.61 12.04
CA VAL A 255 4.20 1.57 12.70
C VAL A 255 5.03 0.30 12.76
N ALA A 256 5.21 -0.25 13.95
CA ALA A 256 5.93 -1.50 14.16
C ALA A 256 5.04 -2.57 14.79
N VAL A 257 5.16 -3.81 14.33
CA VAL A 257 4.66 -5.00 15.05
C VAL A 257 5.88 -5.70 15.62
N ALA A 258 6.01 -5.71 16.94
CA ALA A 258 7.29 -6.06 17.58
C ALA A 258 7.13 -6.70 18.97
N SER A 259 8.22 -7.28 19.46
CA SER A 259 8.27 -7.89 20.79
C SER A 259 8.16 -6.83 21.91
N PRO A 260 7.63 -7.18 23.11
CA PRO A 260 7.60 -6.25 24.23
C PRO A 260 8.99 -5.70 24.61
N SER A 261 10.02 -6.54 24.52
CA SER A 261 11.40 -6.17 24.84
C SER A 261 11.99 -5.19 23.84
N ASP A 262 11.77 -5.39 22.54
CA ASP A 262 12.33 -4.51 21.50
C ASP A 262 11.67 -3.13 21.55
N VAL A 263 10.35 -3.08 21.77
CA VAL A 263 9.62 -1.81 21.94
C VAL A 263 10.07 -1.07 23.20
N ALA A 264 10.28 -1.78 24.32
CA ALA A 264 10.80 -1.18 25.55
C ALA A 264 12.20 -0.59 25.35
N SER A 265 13.12 -1.36 24.73
CA SER A 265 14.47 -0.90 24.40
C SER A 265 14.46 0.29 23.44
N ALA A 266 13.56 0.28 22.45
CA ALA A 266 13.41 1.39 21.52
C ALA A 266 12.93 2.67 22.21
N ASN A 267 11.95 2.59 23.10
CA ASN A 267 11.46 3.73 23.87
C ASN A 267 12.43 4.19 24.97
N GLU A 268 13.32 3.32 25.47
CA GLU A 268 14.41 3.75 26.35
C GLU A 268 15.45 4.59 25.59
N GLN A 269 15.81 4.15 24.37
CA GLN A 269 16.75 4.88 23.51
C GLN A 269 16.15 6.15 22.89
N ARG A 270 14.85 6.13 22.56
CA ARG A 270 14.08 7.27 22.03
C ARG A 270 12.82 7.49 22.88
N PRO A 271 12.92 8.21 24.01
CA PRO A 271 11.79 8.43 24.92
C PRO A 271 10.57 8.99 24.23
N GLY A 272 9.43 8.31 24.40
CA GLY A 272 8.13 8.71 23.84
C GLY A 272 8.01 8.50 22.33
N PHE A 273 8.93 7.77 21.69
CA PHE A 273 8.91 7.59 20.24
C PHE A 273 7.73 6.75 19.76
N PHE A 274 7.37 5.66 20.43
CA PHE A 274 6.20 4.84 20.10
C PHE A 274 5.07 4.96 21.13
N ASP A 275 3.84 5.20 20.66
CA ASP A 275 2.61 4.89 21.41
C ASP A 275 2.39 3.35 21.37
N VAL A 276 2.33 2.74 22.55
CA VAL A 276 2.35 1.28 22.69
C VAL A 276 0.93 0.73 22.72
N LYS A 277 0.55 -0.01 21.66
CA LYS A 277 -0.71 -0.76 21.58
C LYS A 277 -0.48 -2.22 21.96
N LYS A 278 -1.12 -2.69 23.02
CA LYS A 278 -1.06 -4.10 23.42
C LYS A 278 -2.21 -4.87 22.77
N VAL A 279 -1.91 -5.92 22.01
CA VAL A 279 -2.92 -6.88 21.57
C VAL A 279 -3.27 -7.74 22.78
N ARG A 280 -4.54 -7.72 23.21
CA ARG A 280 -4.99 -8.59 24.30
C ARG A 280 -4.86 -10.04 23.87
N GLU A 281 -4.26 -10.88 24.71
CA GLU A 281 -4.26 -12.33 24.50
C GLU A 281 -5.71 -12.83 24.46
N VAL A 282 -6.02 -13.64 23.45
CA VAL A 282 -7.29 -14.35 23.37
C VAL A 282 -7.18 -15.50 24.36
N SER A 283 -7.80 -15.35 25.52
CA SER A 283 -7.97 -16.40 26.53
C SER A 283 -8.99 -17.43 26.09
#